data_AF-A0A9W8PQX0-F1
#
_entry.id   AF-A0A9W8PQX0-F1
#
_cell.length_a   1.000
_cell.length_b   1.000
_cell.length_c   1.000
_cell.angle_alpha   90.00
_cell.angle_beta   90.00
_cell.angle_gamma   90.00
#
_symmetry.space_group_name_H-M   'P 1'
#
loop_
_entity.id
_entity.type
_entity.pdbx_description
1 polymer ?
#
loop_
_entity_poly.entity_id
_entity_poly.type
_entity_poly.pdbx_seq_one_letter_code
_entity_poly.pdbx_strand_id
1 'polypeptide(L)'
;MLLDEPMDYEKPGGEFQFYNILDAPATAADTLTTRIATLSSDLQGMVTNKPQLKEGLEHADQRGFFTVSHFHNAFIALFRRRYYHMPPIHWPTFHLDDIAPHFLLAVILTGTAYLQYLDQSFQHFLTASLLELAEKYIFKELKRLTDQNITPLTSKHMLEICQAAVLMHSLEGSKNHAEARRRIASKRIPTLVALVLSIPKAR
;
A
#
# COMPACT_ATOMS: atom_id res chain seq x y z
N MET A 1 28.04 -46.11 -1.31
CA MET A 1 28.08 -44.74 -1.88
C MET A 1 26.86 -44.03 -1.34
N LEU A 2 27.02 -43.42 -0.16
CA LEU A 2 25.93 -42.77 0.59
C LEU A 2 25.58 -41.44 -0.09
N LEU A 3 24.30 -41.15 -0.14
CA LEU A 3 23.73 -39.87 -0.57
C LEU A 3 23.98 -38.86 0.55
N ASP A 4 24.63 -37.72 0.23
CA ASP A 4 24.81 -36.62 1.17
C ASP A 4 23.43 -36.05 1.59
N GLU A 5 23.26 -35.88 2.90
CA GLU A 5 22.08 -35.26 3.52
C GLU A 5 21.92 -33.79 3.09
N PRO A 6 20.68 -33.27 3.02
CA PRO A 6 20.44 -31.88 2.66
C PRO A 6 20.94 -30.94 3.77
N MET A 7 21.81 -30.00 3.41
CA MET A 7 22.32 -28.94 4.28
C MET A 7 21.19 -28.15 4.95
N ASP A 8 21.12 -28.22 6.27
CA ASP A 8 20.32 -27.36 7.12
C ASP A 8 20.73 -25.89 6.93
N TYR A 9 19.84 -25.08 6.36
CA TYR A 9 19.99 -23.63 6.31
C TYR A 9 19.51 -23.01 7.63
N GLU A 10 20.15 -23.35 8.74
CA GLU A 10 20.08 -22.56 9.96
C GLU A 10 21.39 -21.79 10.14
N LYS A 11 21.36 -20.50 9.77
CA LYS A 11 22.26 -19.50 10.35
C LYS A 11 21.45 -18.30 10.85
N PRO A 12 21.28 -18.13 12.16
CA PRO A 12 20.89 -16.86 12.74
C PRO A 12 22.17 -16.02 12.90
N GLY A 13 22.31 -14.92 12.16
CA GLY A 13 23.54 -14.13 12.29
C GLY A 13 23.77 -13.17 11.15
N GLY A 14 22.87 -12.22 11.02
CA GLY A 14 23.01 -11.08 10.12
C GLY A 14 22.01 -10.04 10.57
N GLU A 15 22.25 -9.43 11.74
CA GLU A 15 21.60 -8.17 12.10
C GLU A 15 21.97 -7.13 11.05
N PHE A 16 21.22 -7.09 9.94
CA PHE A 16 21.20 -5.94 9.08
C PHE A 16 20.64 -4.79 9.92
N GLN A 17 21.54 -3.95 10.43
CA GLN A 17 21.22 -2.77 11.21
C GLN A 17 20.43 -1.78 10.33
N PHE A 18 19.09 -1.89 10.37
CA PHE A 18 18.17 -0.89 9.84
C PHE A 18 18.10 0.38 10.69
N TYR A 19 18.88 0.46 11.77
CA TYR A 19 18.88 1.57 12.72
C TYR A 19 19.13 2.94 12.06
N ASN A 20 19.87 3.00 10.96
CA ASN A 20 20.22 4.27 10.32
C ASN A 20 19.23 4.78 9.25
N ILE A 21 18.17 4.03 8.90
CA ILE A 21 17.10 4.53 8.00
C ILE A 21 15.96 5.18 8.80
N LEU A 22 15.91 4.92 10.12
CA LEU A 22 14.77 5.25 10.98
C LEU A 22 15.04 6.33 12.02
N ASP A 23 16.28 6.79 12.17
CA ASP A 23 16.56 8.05 12.88
C ASP A 23 16.17 9.24 12.00
N ALA A 24 14.86 9.34 11.79
CA ALA A 24 14.26 10.47 11.12
C ALA A 24 14.42 11.69 12.06
N PRO A 25 14.96 12.83 11.57
CA PRO A 25 15.05 14.05 12.37
C PRO A 25 13.66 14.43 12.88
N ALA A 26 13.54 15.09 14.04
CA ALA A 26 12.25 15.47 14.65
C ALA A 26 11.27 16.12 13.63
N THR A 27 11.80 16.85 12.66
CA THR A 27 11.07 17.46 11.53
C THR A 27 10.35 16.46 10.60
N ALA A 28 10.87 15.25 10.43
CA ALA A 28 10.25 14.18 9.63
C ALA A 28 9.08 13.53 10.39
N ALA A 29 9.20 13.35 11.71
CA ALA A 29 8.09 12.88 12.55
C ALA A 29 6.91 13.87 12.54
N ASP A 30 7.20 15.18 12.55
CA ASP A 30 6.18 16.23 12.44
C ASP A 30 5.49 16.25 11.06
N THR A 31 6.27 15.98 10.00
CA THR A 31 5.76 15.92 8.63
C THR A 31 4.83 14.72 8.44
N LEU A 32 5.24 13.52 8.87
CA LEU A 32 4.42 12.31 8.77
C LEU A 32 3.12 12.45 9.59
N THR A 33 3.19 13.01 10.80
CA THR A 33 2.01 13.26 11.64
C THR A 33 0.99 14.15 10.92
N THR A 34 1.47 15.24 10.31
CA THR A 34 0.62 16.15 9.53
C THR A 34 -0.03 15.42 8.35
N ARG A 35 0.73 14.59 7.63
CA ARG A 35 0.22 13.82 6.49
C ARG A 35 -0.80 12.77 6.88
N ILE A 36 -0.61 12.10 8.01
CA ILE A 36 -1.58 11.15 8.57
C ILE A 36 -2.89 11.89 8.91
N ALA A 37 -2.80 13.07 9.52
CA ALA A 37 -3.97 13.88 9.84
C ALA A 37 -4.71 14.35 8.57
N THR A 38 -3.99 14.82 7.54
CA THR A 38 -4.59 15.18 6.25
C THR A 38 -5.27 13.99 5.59
N LEU A 39 -4.61 12.82 5.57
CA LEU A 39 -5.18 11.61 5.00
C LEU A 39 -6.46 11.18 5.73
N SER A 40 -6.47 11.23 7.07
CA SER A 40 -7.65 10.93 7.87
C SER A 40 -8.80 11.89 7.54
N SER A 41 -8.51 13.19 7.43
CA SER A 41 -9.49 14.22 7.06
C SER A 41 -10.08 14.00 5.66
N ASP A 42 -9.24 13.68 4.67
CA ASP A 42 -9.67 13.37 3.29
C ASP A 42 -10.64 12.19 3.26
N LEU A 43 -10.32 11.12 3.99
CA LEU A 43 -11.15 9.93 4.09
C LEU A 43 -12.47 10.21 4.81
N GLN A 44 -12.45 11.03 5.87
CA GLN A 44 -13.65 11.50 6.56
C GLN A 44 -14.59 12.29 5.62
N GLY A 45 -14.03 13.14 4.76
CA GLY A 45 -14.80 13.87 3.75
C GLY A 45 -15.57 12.96 2.78
N MET A 46 -15.04 11.76 2.49
CA MET A 46 -15.67 10.80 1.56
C MET A 46 -16.79 9.96 2.17
N VAL A 47 -16.86 9.86 3.51
CA VAL A 47 -17.84 9.01 4.21
C VAL A 47 -19.06 9.76 4.76
N THR A 48 -19.10 11.09 4.60
CA THR A 48 -20.20 11.96 5.05
C THR A 48 -21.60 11.46 4.73
N ASN A 49 -21.80 10.84 3.56
CA ASN A 49 -23.08 10.32 3.09
C ASN A 49 -23.16 8.77 3.07
N LYS A 50 -22.22 8.06 3.71
CA LYS A 50 -22.11 6.59 3.63
C LYS A 50 -21.87 5.97 5.02
N PRO A 51 -22.94 5.63 5.78
CA PRO A 51 -22.82 5.20 7.17
C PRO A 51 -21.97 3.92 7.33
N GLN A 52 -22.08 2.96 6.41
CA GLN A 52 -21.30 1.71 6.45
C GLN A 52 -19.80 1.91 6.25
N LEU A 53 -19.39 2.93 5.47
CA LEU A 53 -17.97 3.26 5.29
C LEU A 53 -17.45 4.09 6.45
N LYS A 54 -18.31 4.96 7.01
CA LYS A 54 -18.00 5.77 8.19
C LYS A 54 -17.68 4.87 9.38
N GLU A 55 -18.54 3.89 9.68
CA GLU A 55 -18.32 2.94 10.77
C GLU A 55 -16.99 2.17 10.60
N GLY A 56 -16.69 1.72 9.38
CA GLY A 56 -15.44 1.03 9.10
C GLY A 56 -14.18 1.88 9.29
N LEU A 57 -14.27 3.18 8.98
CA LEU A 57 -13.20 4.15 9.17
C LEU A 57 -13.02 4.49 10.66
N GLU A 58 -14.11 4.77 11.38
CA GLU A 58 -14.11 5.07 12.81
C GLU A 58 -13.57 3.89 13.63
N HIS A 59 -13.96 2.66 13.28
CA HIS A 59 -13.43 1.46 13.89
C HIS A 59 -11.91 1.31 13.67
N ALA A 60 -11.41 1.64 12.49
CA ALA A 60 -9.97 1.60 12.21
C ALA A 60 -9.21 2.67 13.01
N ASP A 61 -9.76 3.88 13.09
CA ASP A 61 -9.21 5.01 13.84
C ASP A 61 -9.13 4.71 15.35
N GLN A 62 -10.22 4.20 15.93
CA GLN A 62 -10.28 3.81 17.35
C GLN A 62 -9.26 2.73 17.73
N ARG A 63 -8.86 1.87 16.79
CA ARG A 63 -7.83 0.86 17.02
C ARG A 63 -6.40 1.40 16.88
N GLY A 64 -6.23 2.65 16.45
CA GLY A 64 -4.92 3.28 16.27
C GLY A 64 -4.34 3.07 14.88
N PHE A 65 -5.16 2.89 13.84
CA PHE A 65 -4.68 2.78 12.46
C PHE A 65 -3.92 4.04 12.02
N PHE A 66 -4.44 5.23 12.33
CA PHE A 66 -3.85 6.53 11.98
C PHE A 66 -2.80 7.00 13.00
N THR A 67 -1.96 6.09 13.49
CA THR A 67 -0.83 6.44 14.36
C THR A 67 0.48 6.37 13.59
N VAL A 68 1.42 7.25 13.94
CA VAL A 68 2.77 7.28 13.37
C VAL A 68 3.46 5.91 13.54
N SER A 69 3.33 5.31 14.73
CA SER A 69 3.88 3.98 15.03
C SER A 69 3.30 2.88 14.14
N HIS A 70 1.97 2.87 13.91
CA HIS A 70 1.36 1.90 13.00
C HIS A 70 1.86 2.08 11.57
N PHE A 71 1.94 3.33 11.08
CA PHE A 71 2.41 3.64 9.74
C PHE A 71 3.86 3.17 9.53
N HIS A 72 4.76 3.44 10.48
CA HIS A 72 6.14 2.95 10.43
C HIS A 72 6.20 1.42 10.43
N ASN A 73 5.49 0.76 11.36
CA ASN A 73 5.51 -0.69 11.47
C ASN A 73 4.99 -1.38 10.20
N ALA A 74 3.87 -0.88 9.65
CA ALA A 74 3.30 -1.38 8.41
C ALA A 74 4.25 -1.16 7.22
N PHE A 75 4.87 0.01 7.15
CA PHE A 75 5.87 0.30 6.11
C PHE A 75 7.08 -0.63 6.19
N ILE A 76 7.65 -0.84 7.38
CA ILE A 76 8.77 -1.77 7.60
C ILE A 76 8.36 -3.20 7.22
N ALA A 77 7.16 -3.64 7.60
CA ALA A 77 6.67 -4.98 7.25
C ALA A 77 6.53 -5.19 5.74
N LEU A 78 6.01 -4.18 5.02
CA LEU A 78 5.95 -4.18 3.56
C LEU A 78 7.35 -4.28 2.95
N PHE A 79 8.28 -3.47 3.44
CA PHE A 79 9.66 -3.42 2.94
C PHE A 79 10.38 -4.75 3.15
N ARG A 80 10.33 -5.29 4.38
CA ARG A 80 10.94 -6.57 4.74
C ARG A 80 10.44 -7.72 3.88
N ARG A 81 9.14 -7.79 3.57
CA ARG A 81 8.58 -8.87 2.73
C ARG A 81 8.91 -8.72 1.24
N ARG A 82 8.92 -7.49 0.71
CA ARG A 82 9.11 -7.25 -0.73
C ARG A 82 10.57 -7.24 -1.18
N TYR A 83 11.52 -7.01 -0.27
CA TYR A 83 12.95 -7.18 -0.55
C TYR A 83 13.29 -8.58 -1.08
N TYR A 84 12.47 -9.59 -0.79
CA TYR A 84 12.70 -10.98 -1.19
C TYR A 84 12.00 -11.41 -2.50
N HIS A 85 11.03 -10.66 -3.04
CA HIS A 85 10.09 -11.26 -4.03
C HIS A 85 9.68 -10.46 -5.27
N MET A 86 10.03 -9.17 -5.48
CA MET A 86 9.58 -8.48 -6.72
C MET A 86 10.31 -7.16 -7.09
N PRO A 87 10.84 -7.01 -8.32
CA PRO A 87 11.55 -5.80 -8.79
C PRO A 87 10.77 -4.77 -9.66
N PRO A 88 9.42 -4.62 -9.68
CA PRO A 88 8.79 -3.59 -10.53
C PRO A 88 8.59 -2.21 -9.87
N ILE A 89 8.92 -2.03 -8.58
CA ILE A 89 8.87 -0.71 -7.92
C ILE A 89 10.30 -0.32 -7.55
N HIS A 90 10.78 0.83 -8.04
CA HIS A 90 12.08 1.37 -7.67
C HIS A 90 12.00 1.99 -6.26
N TRP A 91 12.16 1.15 -5.24
CA TRP A 91 12.08 1.49 -3.82
C TRP A 91 13.10 2.51 -3.27
N PRO A 92 14.33 2.70 -3.83
CA PRO A 92 15.32 3.66 -3.32
C PRO A 92 14.86 5.14 -3.29
N THR A 93 13.73 5.45 -3.91
CA THR A 93 13.14 6.79 -4.02
C THR A 93 11.92 7.00 -3.11
N PHE A 94 11.53 6.00 -2.32
CA PHE A 94 10.31 6.04 -1.53
C PHE A 94 10.56 6.58 -0.12
N HIS A 95 10.20 7.84 0.12
CA HIS A 95 10.15 8.43 1.46
C HIS A 95 8.69 8.57 1.89
N LEU A 96 8.36 8.10 3.09
CA LEU A 96 7.01 8.24 3.67
C LEU A 96 6.55 9.70 3.69
N ASP A 97 7.49 10.65 3.68
CA ASP A 97 7.27 12.09 3.74
C ASP A 97 7.01 12.77 2.39
N ASP A 98 7.30 12.14 1.24
CA ASP A 98 7.22 12.78 -0.10
C ASP A 98 6.24 12.15 -1.11
N ILE A 99 5.64 10.99 -0.80
CA ILE A 99 4.73 10.30 -1.75
C ILE A 99 3.31 10.89 -1.78
N ALA A 100 2.53 10.61 -2.81
CA ALA A 100 1.09 10.91 -2.81
C ALA A 100 0.35 10.24 -1.64
N PRO A 101 -0.63 10.91 -0.99
CA PRO A 101 -1.44 10.34 0.09
C PRO A 101 -2.15 9.02 -0.29
N HIS A 102 -2.60 8.92 -1.54
CA HIS A 102 -3.20 7.73 -2.12
C HIS A 102 -2.25 6.53 -2.10
N PHE A 103 -0.98 6.77 -2.43
CA PHE A 103 0.05 5.73 -2.44
C PHE A 103 0.49 5.37 -1.04
N LEU A 104 0.63 6.37 -0.15
CA LEU A 104 0.85 6.15 1.28
C LEU A 104 -0.21 5.21 1.86
N LEU A 105 -1.50 5.50 1.63
CA LEU A 105 -2.60 4.67 2.13
C LEU A 105 -2.49 3.23 1.63
N ALA A 106 -2.27 3.02 0.32
CA ALA A 106 -2.15 1.68 -0.25
C ALA A 106 -0.95 0.90 0.32
N VAL A 107 0.17 1.57 0.54
CA VAL A 107 1.38 1.01 1.16
C VAL A 107 1.11 0.57 2.58
N ILE A 108 0.50 1.44 3.40
CA ILE A 108 0.17 1.10 4.78
C ILE A 108 -0.82 -0.06 4.85
N LEU A 109 -1.92 -0.03 4.09
CA LEU A 109 -2.90 -1.12 4.08
C LEU A 109 -2.28 -2.47 3.69
N THR A 110 -1.37 -2.46 2.72
CA THR A 110 -0.65 -3.67 2.30
C THR A 110 0.29 -4.16 3.41
N GLY A 111 1.02 -3.25 4.06
CA GLY A 111 1.86 -3.55 5.21
C GLY A 111 1.08 -4.10 6.40
N THR A 112 -0.06 -3.49 6.73
CA THR A 112 -0.98 -3.93 7.78
C THR A 112 -1.50 -5.34 7.50
N ALA A 113 -1.83 -5.66 6.24
CA ALA A 113 -2.25 -7.01 5.86
C ALA A 113 -1.16 -8.05 6.12
N TYR A 114 0.10 -7.67 5.92
CA TYR A 114 1.24 -8.53 6.21
C TYR A 114 1.49 -8.69 7.71
N LEU A 115 1.39 -7.61 8.48
CA LEU A 115 1.45 -7.70 9.94
C LEU A 115 0.37 -8.63 10.49
N GLN A 116 -0.87 -8.54 9.99
CA GLN A 116 -1.96 -9.43 10.38
C GLN A 116 -1.69 -10.91 10.04
N TYR A 117 -0.99 -11.17 8.93
CA TYR A 117 -0.60 -12.53 8.55
C TYR A 117 0.51 -13.09 9.45
N LEU A 118 1.47 -12.26 9.86
CA LEU A 118 2.65 -12.68 10.63
C LEU A 118 2.37 -12.82 12.12
N ASP A 119 1.62 -11.88 12.70
CA ASP A 119 1.55 -11.73 14.15
C ASP A 119 0.43 -12.58 14.79
N GLN A 120 -0.46 -13.19 14.00
CA GLN A 120 -1.69 -13.90 14.45
C GLN A 120 -2.53 -13.11 15.50
N SER A 121 -2.20 -11.84 15.72
CA SER A 121 -2.67 -10.99 16.79
C SER A 121 -3.92 -10.24 16.35
N PHE A 122 -4.87 -10.14 17.28
CA PHE A 122 -6.28 -9.77 17.11
C PHE A 122 -6.56 -8.31 16.65
N GLN A 123 -5.55 -7.55 16.22
CA GLN A 123 -5.77 -6.20 15.71
C GLN A 123 -6.25 -6.23 14.25
N HIS A 124 -7.56 -6.51 14.09
CA HIS A 124 -8.27 -6.46 12.83
C HIS A 124 -8.52 -5.01 12.38
N PHE A 125 -7.46 -4.31 11.95
CA PHE A 125 -7.55 -2.98 11.33
C PHE A 125 -8.30 -3.03 9.99
N LEU A 126 -8.02 -4.05 9.18
CA LEU A 126 -8.52 -4.13 7.80
C LEU A 126 -9.95 -4.69 7.73
N THR A 127 -10.93 -3.81 7.85
CA THR A 127 -12.35 -4.12 7.55
C THR A 127 -12.63 -4.08 6.04
N ALA A 128 -13.69 -4.73 5.59
CA ALA A 128 -14.13 -4.65 4.19
C ALA A 128 -14.47 -3.20 3.79
N SER A 129 -15.15 -2.47 4.68
CA SER A 129 -15.49 -1.05 4.51
C SER A 129 -14.27 -0.16 4.35
N LEU A 130 -13.19 -0.38 5.12
CA LEU A 130 -11.95 0.40 5.01
C LEU A 130 -11.27 0.17 3.65
N LEU A 131 -11.22 -1.09 3.19
CA LEU A 131 -10.66 -1.42 1.89
C LEU A 131 -11.47 -0.83 0.74
N GLU A 132 -12.80 -0.91 0.82
CA GLU A 132 -13.70 -0.29 -0.17
C GLU A 132 -13.53 1.24 -0.20
N LEU A 133 -13.37 1.86 0.96
CA LEU A 133 -13.12 3.30 1.07
C LEU A 133 -11.79 3.69 0.42
N ALA A 134 -10.72 2.94 0.71
CA ALA A 134 -9.40 3.14 0.13
C ALA A 134 -9.40 2.96 -1.40
N GLU A 135 -10.08 1.92 -1.90
CA GLU A 135 -10.29 1.72 -3.33
C GLU A 135 -10.96 2.94 -3.96
N LYS A 136 -12.07 3.42 -3.38
CA LYS A 136 -12.78 4.60 -3.88
C LYS A 136 -11.91 5.85 -3.87
N TYR A 137 -11.10 6.06 -2.84
CA TYR A 137 -10.18 7.21 -2.75
C TYR A 137 -9.18 7.19 -3.91
N ILE A 138 -8.49 6.06 -4.12
CA ILE A 138 -7.48 5.90 -5.18
C ILE A 138 -8.08 5.98 -6.58
N PHE A 139 -9.18 5.28 -6.85
CA PHE A 139 -9.77 5.24 -8.18
C PHE A 139 -10.48 6.55 -8.56
N LYS A 140 -10.95 7.34 -7.59
CA LYS A 140 -11.47 8.68 -7.84
C LYS A 140 -10.37 9.58 -8.42
N GLU A 141 -9.18 9.55 -7.83
CA GLU A 141 -8.05 10.34 -8.30
C GLU A 141 -7.49 9.82 -9.63
N LEU A 142 -7.40 8.50 -9.78
CA LEU A 142 -6.99 7.88 -11.05
C LEU A 142 -7.89 8.32 -12.22
N LYS A 143 -9.21 8.32 -11.99
CA LYS A 143 -10.18 8.79 -12.99
C LYS A 143 -9.96 10.27 -13.31
N ARG A 144 -9.81 11.12 -12.29
CA ARG A 144 -9.56 12.56 -12.47
C ARG A 144 -8.32 12.84 -13.32
N LEU A 145 -7.22 12.13 -13.08
CA LEU A 145 -5.98 12.28 -13.85
C LEU A 145 -6.12 11.76 -15.29
N THR A 146 -6.85 10.67 -15.46
CA THR A 146 -7.13 10.10 -16.79
C THR A 146 -7.99 11.04 -17.63
N ASP A 147 -9.02 11.64 -17.03
CA ASP A 147 -9.88 12.64 -17.68
C ASP A 147 -9.10 13.90 -18.10
N GLN A 148 -7.95 14.16 -17.45
CA GLN A 148 -7.02 15.24 -17.79
C GLN A 148 -5.93 14.83 -18.80
N ASN A 149 -5.98 13.61 -19.34
CA ASN A 149 -4.96 13.02 -20.22
C ASN A 149 -3.55 12.98 -19.62
N ILE A 150 -3.44 12.93 -18.28
CA ILE A 150 -2.16 12.81 -17.59
C ILE A 150 -1.72 11.35 -17.65
N THR A 151 -0.49 11.11 -18.09
CA THR A 151 0.07 9.75 -18.20
C THR A 151 1.10 9.48 -17.10
N PRO A 152 1.35 8.20 -16.74
CA PRO A 152 2.41 7.82 -15.80
C PRO A 152 3.81 8.22 -16.30
N LEU A 153 4.00 8.37 -17.61
CA LEU A 153 5.26 8.83 -18.22
C LEU A 153 5.50 10.33 -18.01
N THR A 154 4.43 11.11 -17.88
CA THR A 154 4.48 12.57 -17.82
C THR A 154 4.32 13.11 -16.40
N SER A 155 3.99 12.27 -15.42
CA SER A 155 3.71 12.70 -14.04
C SER A 155 4.08 11.64 -12.99
N LYS A 156 4.96 12.01 -12.05
CA LYS A 156 5.26 11.23 -10.84
C LYS A 156 3.97 10.92 -10.05
N HIS A 157 3.09 11.90 -9.87
CA HIS A 157 1.81 11.71 -9.17
C HIS A 157 0.94 10.61 -9.82
N MET A 158 0.71 10.66 -11.13
CA MET A 158 -0.01 9.61 -11.86
C MET A 158 0.65 8.23 -11.71
N LEU A 159 1.99 8.15 -11.76
CA LEU A 159 2.71 6.91 -11.49
C LEU A 159 2.42 6.36 -10.09
N GLU A 160 2.44 7.21 -9.07
CA GLU A 160 2.14 6.82 -7.68
C GLU A 160 0.69 6.38 -7.51
N ILE A 161 -0.27 7.03 -8.17
CA ILE A 161 -1.68 6.58 -8.18
C ILE A 161 -1.81 5.20 -8.86
N CYS A 162 -1.10 4.97 -9.96
CA CYS A 162 -1.07 3.65 -10.61
C CYS A 162 -0.47 2.59 -9.70
N GLN A 163 0.64 2.89 -9.00
CA GLN A 163 1.25 1.99 -8.03
C GLN A 163 0.30 1.69 -6.86
N ALA A 164 -0.41 2.71 -6.35
CA ALA A 164 -1.44 2.55 -5.33
C ALA A 164 -2.57 1.61 -5.79
N ALA A 165 -3.05 1.78 -7.03
CA ALA A 165 -4.09 0.93 -7.60
C ALA A 165 -3.64 -0.53 -7.74
N VAL A 166 -2.38 -0.78 -8.14
CA VAL A 166 -1.80 -2.13 -8.23
C VAL A 166 -1.68 -2.77 -6.85
N LEU A 167 -1.26 -2.02 -5.83
CA LEU A 167 -1.20 -2.50 -4.45
C LEU A 167 -2.59 -2.89 -3.93
N MET A 168 -3.60 -2.04 -4.12
CA MET A 168 -4.97 -2.33 -3.73
C MET A 168 -5.53 -3.57 -4.43
N HIS A 169 -5.26 -3.72 -5.74
CA HIS A 169 -5.68 -4.92 -6.46
C HIS A 169 -5.04 -6.19 -5.88
N SER A 170 -3.76 -6.14 -5.57
CA SER A 170 -3.02 -7.25 -4.95
C SER A 170 -3.60 -7.61 -3.57
N LEU A 171 -4.02 -6.60 -2.81
CA LEU A 171 -4.62 -6.74 -1.49
C LEU A 171 -6.01 -7.40 -1.54
N GLU A 172 -6.87 -7.02 -2.49
CA GLU A 172 -8.17 -7.66 -2.70
C GLU A 172 -8.06 -9.12 -3.18
N GLY A 173 -7.06 -9.41 -4.02
CA GLY A 173 -6.76 -10.77 -4.47
C GLY A 173 -6.45 -11.74 -3.31
N SER A 174 -5.87 -11.21 -2.22
CA SER A 174 -5.54 -11.97 -1.02
C SER A 174 -6.74 -12.22 -0.07
N LYS A 175 -7.86 -11.50 -0.25
CA LYS A 175 -9.02 -11.52 0.68
C LYS A 175 -10.26 -12.28 0.19
N ASN A 176 -10.15 -13.11 -0.86
CA ASN A 176 -11.19 -14.07 -1.27
C ASN A 176 -12.59 -13.50 -1.61
N HIS A 177 -12.73 -12.23 -2.01
CA HIS A 177 -14.01 -11.70 -2.51
C HIS A 177 -14.18 -11.96 -4.02
N ALA A 178 -14.93 -13.02 -4.38
CA ALA A 178 -15.08 -13.50 -5.76
C ALA A 178 -15.64 -12.46 -6.75
N GLU A 179 -16.54 -11.58 -6.30
CA GLU A 179 -17.13 -10.54 -7.17
C GLU A 179 -16.18 -9.37 -7.48
N ALA A 180 -15.33 -9.00 -6.53
CA ALA A 180 -14.27 -8.01 -6.73
C ALA A 180 -13.20 -8.55 -7.70
N ARG A 181 -12.82 -9.83 -7.54
CA ARG A 181 -11.91 -10.55 -8.47
C ARG A 181 -12.45 -10.55 -9.91
N ARG A 182 -13.75 -10.84 -10.08
CA ARG A 182 -14.38 -10.86 -11.42
C ARG A 182 -14.38 -9.49 -12.08
N ARG A 183 -14.65 -8.42 -11.31
CA ARG A 183 -14.69 -7.05 -11.83
C ARG A 183 -13.32 -6.54 -12.24
N ILE A 184 -12.28 -6.89 -11.49
CA ILE A 184 -10.92 -6.45 -11.79
C ILE A 184 -10.31 -7.26 -12.94
N ALA A 185 -10.45 -8.59 -12.93
CA ALA A 185 -9.94 -9.45 -13.98
C ALA A 185 -10.58 -9.16 -15.35
N SER A 186 -11.88 -8.87 -15.39
CA SER A 186 -12.59 -8.70 -16.66
C SER A 186 -12.52 -7.29 -17.26
N LYS A 187 -12.22 -6.24 -16.48
CA LYS A 187 -12.25 -4.84 -16.98
C LYS A 187 -10.98 -4.04 -16.71
N ARG A 188 -10.42 -4.15 -15.51
CA ARG A 188 -9.36 -3.23 -15.04
C ARG A 188 -7.96 -3.74 -15.35
N ILE A 189 -7.69 -5.05 -15.25
CA ILE A 189 -6.41 -5.63 -15.69
C ILE A 189 -6.15 -5.38 -17.18
N PRO A 190 -7.11 -5.60 -18.10
CA PRO A 190 -6.89 -5.29 -19.52
C PRO A 190 -6.63 -3.81 -19.78
N THR A 191 -7.27 -2.91 -19.01
CA THR A 191 -7.09 -1.46 -19.14
C THR A 191 -5.70 -1.03 -18.65
N LEU A 192 -5.22 -1.59 -17.53
CA LEU A 192 -3.88 -1.35 -17.01
C LEU A 192 -2.79 -1.92 -17.91
N VAL A 193 -3.00 -3.13 -18.43
CA VAL A 193 -2.08 -3.76 -19.39
C VAL A 193 -2.02 -2.96 -20.69
N ALA A 194 -3.14 -2.45 -21.20
CA ALA A 194 -3.15 -1.58 -22.37
C ALA A 194 -2.38 -0.27 -22.14
N LEU A 195 -2.45 0.30 -20.92
CA LEU A 195 -1.75 1.54 -20.57
C LEU A 195 -0.24 1.33 -20.37
N VAL A 196 0.18 0.16 -19.89
CA VAL A 196 1.59 -0.19 -19.67
C VAL A 196 2.25 -0.64 -20.99
N LEU A 197 1.52 -1.34 -21.86
CA LEU A 197 2.02 -1.80 -23.16
C LEU A 197 2.01 -0.71 -24.23
N SER A 198 1.30 0.41 -24.03
CA SER A 198 1.35 1.56 -24.93
C SER A 198 2.59 2.44 -24.72
N ILE A 199 3.40 2.15 -23.70
CA ILE A 199 4.70 2.79 -23.48
C ILE A 199 5.66 2.30 -24.59
N PRO A 200 6.12 3.18 -25.50
CA PRO A 200 7.09 2.79 -26.52
C PRO A 200 8.37 2.32 -25.85
N LYS A 201 8.84 1.12 -26.21
CA LYS A 201 10.19 0.68 -25.84
C LYS A 201 11.18 1.67 -26.45
N ALA A 202 11.83 2.47 -25.63
CA ALA A 202 12.97 3.27 -26.04
C ALA A 202 14.04 2.32 -26.62
N ARG A 203 14.47 2.58 -27.85
CA ARG A 203 15.59 1.92 -28.52
C ARG A 203 16.90 2.42 -27.96
#